data_AF-A0AAE2XUV4-F1
#
_entry.id   AF-A0AAE2XUV4-F1
#
_cell.length_a   1.000
_cell.length_b   1.000
_cell.length_c   1.000
_cell.angle_alpha   90.00
_cell.angle_beta   90.00
_cell.angle_gamma   90.00
#
_symmetry.space_group_name_H-M   'P 1'
#
loop_
_entity.id
_entity.type
_entity.pdbx_description
1 polymer ?
#
loop_
_entity_poly.entity_id
_entity_poly.type
_entity_poly.pdbx_seq_one_letter_code
_entity_poly.pdbx_strand_id
1 'polypeptide(L)'
;MKATLARQVSRLLFQLEEQDIQLIILKSTPRLDLGGDEAIGPFNEGEVVTLPAWQALHLVKAGLAKFRNDEPINLAELYDCLWKEERQAALQPLPKNFLLRLRFFIEASPDDEKKKISSVFRDLMCRRLEKVVKAALRARQNMKATENMLPEEKVLYSELASNINEWLSVLHKFLNIE
;
A
#
# COMPACT_ATOMS: atom_id res chain seq x y z
N MET A 1 -7.60 21.57 -3.07
CA MET A 1 -6.94 20.44 -3.76
C MET A 1 -5.84 19.77 -2.94
N LYS A 2 -4.68 20.39 -2.64
CA LYS A 2 -3.55 19.70 -1.97
C LYS A 2 -3.90 19.03 -0.63
N ALA A 3 -4.72 19.67 0.21
CA ALA A 3 -5.09 19.13 1.52
C ALA A 3 -6.04 17.91 1.46
N THR A 4 -6.77 17.73 0.35
CA THR A 4 -7.79 16.68 0.22
C THR A 4 -7.16 15.33 -0.14
N LEU A 5 -6.28 15.30 -1.14
CA LEU A 5 -5.63 14.07 -1.60
C LEU A 5 -4.74 13.47 -0.52
N ALA A 6 -3.89 14.28 0.12
CA ALA A 6 -3.05 13.82 1.22
C ALA A 6 -3.89 13.21 2.35
N ARG A 7 -4.99 13.87 2.74
CA ARG A 7 -5.90 13.36 3.78
C ARG A 7 -6.56 12.03 3.39
N GLN A 8 -7.00 11.88 2.14
CA GLN A 8 -7.61 10.64 1.65
C GLN A 8 -6.60 9.49 1.65
N VAL A 9 -5.39 9.73 1.16
CA VAL A 9 -4.31 8.72 1.16
C VAL A 9 -3.92 8.36 2.59
N SER A 10 -3.72 9.34 3.48
CA SER A 10 -3.44 9.07 4.90
C SER A 10 -4.51 8.22 5.56
N ARG A 11 -5.80 8.45 5.25
CA ARG A 11 -6.90 7.63 5.76
C ARG A 11 -6.81 6.19 5.26
N LEU A 12 -6.49 5.97 3.98
CA LEU A 12 -6.34 4.62 3.42
C LEU A 12 -5.17 3.88 4.07
N LEU A 13 -4.03 4.58 4.27
CA LEU A 13 -2.88 4.00 4.94
C LEU A 13 -3.20 3.64 6.40
N PHE A 14 -3.95 4.50 7.10
CA PHE A 14 -4.42 4.20 8.45
C PHE A 14 -5.33 2.96 8.50
N GLN A 15 -6.27 2.83 7.56
CA GLN A 15 -7.13 1.64 7.47
C GLN A 15 -6.34 0.36 7.18
N LEU A 16 -5.24 0.46 6.43
CA LEU A 16 -4.34 -0.67 6.19
C LEU A 16 -3.62 -1.11 7.48
N GLU A 17 -3.32 -0.17 8.37
CA GLU A 17 -2.70 -0.45 9.68
C GLU A 17 -3.69 -1.08 10.68
N GLU A 18 -4.98 -0.71 10.60
CA GLU A 18 -6.06 -1.30 11.40
C GLU A 18 -6.48 -2.69 10.91
N GLN A 19 -6.01 -3.13 9.75
CA GLN A 19 -6.38 -4.42 9.21
C GLN A 19 -5.87 -5.56 10.10
N ASP A 20 -6.75 -6.51 10.40
CA ASP A 20 -6.43 -7.71 11.17
C ASP A 20 -5.54 -8.68 10.38
N ILE A 21 -4.45 -9.12 11.01
CA ILE A 21 -3.49 -10.09 10.46
C ILE A 21 -3.30 -11.23 11.44
N GLN A 22 -3.16 -12.44 10.88
CA GLN A 22 -2.86 -13.64 11.65
C GLN A 22 -1.35 -13.81 11.88
N LEU A 23 -1.01 -14.02 13.14
CA LEU A 23 0.34 -14.25 13.63
C LEU A 23 0.43 -15.59 14.35
N ILE A 24 1.62 -16.18 14.37
CA ILE A 24 1.98 -17.28 15.24
C ILE A 24 2.95 -16.74 16.30
N ILE A 25 2.58 -16.90 17.56
CA ILE A 25 3.40 -16.45 18.69
C ILE A 25 4.57 -17.40 18.88
N LEU A 26 5.79 -16.86 18.97
CA LEU A 26 7.04 -17.61 19.13
C LEU A 26 7.49 -17.70 20.59
N LYS A 27 7.06 -16.76 21.44
CA LYS A 27 7.41 -16.72 22.86
C LYS A 27 6.20 -16.26 23.66
N SER A 28 5.92 -16.95 24.77
CA SER A 28 4.85 -16.55 25.67
C SER A 28 5.08 -15.12 26.18
N THR A 29 4.06 -14.29 26.09
CA THR A 29 4.11 -12.87 26.47
C THR A 29 2.98 -12.56 27.45
N PRO A 30 3.29 -11.86 28.55
CA PRO A 30 2.28 -11.50 29.53
C PRO A 30 1.27 -10.52 28.93
N ARG A 31 0.14 -10.36 29.61
CA ARG A 31 -0.82 -9.30 29.30
C ARG A 31 -0.11 -7.94 29.32
N LEU A 32 -0.29 -7.18 28.25
CA LEU A 32 0.20 -5.81 28.08
C LEU A 32 -1.00 -4.87 28.21
N ASP A 33 -1.03 -4.07 29.28
CA ASP A 33 -2.02 -3.00 29.41
C ASP A 33 -1.56 -1.80 28.58
N LEU A 34 -2.41 -1.35 27.64
CA LEU A 34 -2.11 -0.21 26.77
C LEU A 34 -2.59 1.14 27.33
N GLY A 35 -3.18 1.12 28.53
CA GLY A 35 -3.85 2.27 29.15
C GLY A 35 -5.34 2.31 28.79
N GLY A 36 -6.18 2.69 29.76
CA GLY A 36 -7.64 2.53 29.67
C GLY A 36 -8.08 1.09 29.96
N ASP A 37 -9.24 0.70 29.44
CA ASP A 37 -9.79 -0.67 29.54
C ASP A 37 -9.24 -1.62 28.44
N GLU A 38 -8.31 -1.16 27.61
CA GLU A 38 -7.72 -1.94 26.52
C GLU A 38 -6.44 -2.65 26.97
N ALA A 39 -6.43 -3.97 26.80
CA ALA A 39 -5.28 -4.83 27.05
C ALA A 39 -5.06 -5.79 25.89
N ILE A 40 -3.79 -6.11 25.63
CA ILE A 40 -3.34 -7.06 24.62
C ILE A 40 -2.77 -8.30 25.31
N GLY A 41 -3.16 -9.48 24.84
CA GLY A 41 -2.74 -10.75 25.43
C GLY A 41 -3.49 -11.08 26.72
N PRO A 42 -3.01 -12.05 27.53
CA PRO A 42 -1.74 -12.78 27.41
C PRO A 42 -1.69 -13.69 26.19
N PHE A 43 -0.48 -13.97 25.68
CA PHE A 43 -0.27 -14.86 24.54
C PHE A 43 0.61 -16.04 24.90
N ASN A 44 0.24 -17.23 24.42
CA ASN A 44 1.01 -18.45 24.63
C ASN A 44 1.88 -18.79 23.42
N GLU A 45 3.03 -19.41 23.66
CA GLU A 45 3.88 -19.94 22.59
C GLU A 45 3.13 -20.93 21.69
N GLY A 46 3.25 -20.75 20.37
CA GLY A 46 2.57 -21.56 19.36
C GLY A 46 1.13 -21.15 19.07
N GLU A 47 0.55 -20.22 19.83
CA GLU A 47 -0.80 -19.72 19.63
C GLU A 47 -0.92 -18.91 18.33
N VAL A 48 -2.04 -19.10 17.62
CA VAL A 48 -2.38 -18.27 16.46
C VAL A 48 -3.30 -17.15 16.91
N VAL A 49 -2.84 -15.92 16.78
CA VAL A 49 -3.60 -14.73 17.19
C VAL A 49 -3.92 -13.87 15.98
N THR A 50 -5.04 -13.16 16.05
CA THR A 50 -5.44 -12.17 15.04
C THR A 50 -5.38 -10.81 15.69
N LEU A 51 -4.53 -9.92 15.18
CA LEU A 51 -4.31 -8.59 15.73
C LEU A 51 -4.24 -7.56 14.59
N PRO A 52 -4.58 -6.29 14.86
CA PRO A 52 -4.30 -5.19 13.96
C PRO A 52 -2.85 -5.17 13.50
N ALA A 53 -2.63 -4.82 12.23
CA ALA A 53 -1.31 -4.85 11.62
C ALA A 53 -0.26 -4.00 12.34
N TRP A 54 -0.67 -2.86 12.91
CA TRP A 54 0.22 -2.03 13.71
C TRP A 54 0.72 -2.76 14.97
N GLN A 55 -0.14 -3.51 15.67
CA GLN A 55 0.25 -4.33 16.83
C GLN A 55 1.13 -5.49 16.40
N ALA A 56 0.74 -6.15 15.31
CA ALA A 56 1.46 -7.27 14.71
C ALA A 56 2.91 -6.91 14.39
N LEU A 57 3.13 -5.73 13.80
CA LEU A 57 4.44 -5.22 13.45
C LEU A 57 5.37 -5.11 14.67
N HIS A 58 4.87 -4.61 15.79
CA HIS A 58 5.66 -4.49 17.02
C HIS A 58 6.08 -5.85 17.58
N LEU A 59 5.16 -6.83 17.58
CA LEU A 59 5.45 -8.19 18.06
C LEU A 59 6.48 -8.90 17.17
N VAL A 60 6.36 -8.77 15.85
CA VAL A 60 7.31 -9.38 14.90
C VAL A 60 8.68 -8.70 15.00
N LYS A 61 8.73 -7.37 15.10
CA LYS A 61 9.98 -6.62 15.27
C LYS A 61 10.73 -6.99 16.55
N ALA A 62 10.00 -7.29 17.63
CA ALA A 62 10.57 -7.77 18.88
C ALA A 62 11.00 -9.26 18.84
N GLY A 63 10.77 -9.97 17.73
CA GLY A 63 11.06 -11.40 17.60
C GLY A 63 10.15 -12.28 18.44
N LEU A 64 8.94 -11.79 18.77
CA LEU A 64 7.95 -12.47 19.62
C LEU A 64 6.89 -13.23 18.80
N ALA A 65 6.73 -12.89 17.53
CA ALA A 65 5.75 -13.50 16.64
C ALA A 65 6.28 -13.63 15.20
N LYS A 66 5.63 -14.45 14.38
CA LYS A 66 5.81 -14.54 12.93
C LYS A 66 4.48 -14.44 12.21
N PHE A 67 4.46 -13.91 10.98
CA PHE A 67 3.27 -13.88 10.14
C PHE A 67 2.85 -15.30 9.72
N ARG A 68 1.54 -15.57 9.68
CA ARG A 68 1.01 -16.86 9.24
C ARG A 68 0.75 -16.92 7.73
N ASN A 69 0.08 -15.89 7.20
CA ASN A 69 -0.37 -15.86 5.79
C ASN A 69 0.16 -14.64 5.01
N ASP A 70 0.38 -13.52 5.69
CA ASP A 70 0.83 -12.25 5.10
C ASP A 70 2.33 -12.05 5.35
N GLU A 71 3.15 -12.99 4.87
CA GLU A 71 4.60 -12.91 5.00
C GLU A 71 5.13 -11.62 4.36
N PRO A 72 6.18 -10.99 4.90
CA PRO A 72 6.81 -9.84 4.26
C PRO A 72 7.21 -10.19 2.83
N ILE A 73 7.13 -9.22 1.91
CA ILE A 73 7.78 -9.41 0.61
C ILE A 73 9.29 -9.49 0.82
N ASN A 74 10.00 -10.11 -0.11
CA ASN A 74 11.45 -10.07 -0.14
C ASN A 74 11.94 -9.21 -1.32
N LEU A 75 13.26 -9.02 -1.42
CA LEU A 75 13.86 -8.19 -2.46
C LEU A 75 13.63 -8.76 -3.87
N ALA A 76 13.62 -10.09 -4.02
CA ALA A 76 13.36 -10.75 -5.30
C ALA A 76 11.93 -10.51 -5.80
N GLU A 77 10.93 -10.66 -4.92
CA GLU A 77 9.54 -10.32 -5.22
C GLU A 77 9.36 -8.85 -5.61
N LEU A 78 10.07 -7.93 -4.93
CA LEU A 78 10.03 -6.51 -5.25
C LEU A 78 10.65 -6.21 -6.64
N TYR A 79 11.77 -6.86 -6.98
CA TYR A 79 12.36 -6.78 -8.31
C TYR A 79 11.46 -7.37 -9.39
N ASP A 80 10.80 -8.50 -9.11
CA ASP A 80 9.84 -9.11 -10.02
C ASP A 80 8.66 -8.17 -10.30
N CYS A 81 8.16 -7.46 -9.28
CA CYS A 81 7.14 -6.44 -9.45
C CYS A 81 7.63 -5.31 -10.38
N LEU A 82 8.83 -4.77 -10.13
CA LEU A 82 9.44 -3.74 -10.97
C LEU A 82 9.59 -4.21 -12.42
N TRP A 83 10.17 -5.39 -12.63
CA TRP A 83 10.42 -5.93 -13.96
C TRP A 83 9.12 -6.14 -14.76
N LYS A 84 8.07 -6.67 -14.12
CA LYS A 84 6.75 -6.80 -14.74
C LYS A 84 6.19 -5.43 -15.12
N GLU A 85 6.35 -4.45 -14.23
CA GLU A 85 5.90 -3.08 -14.47
C GLU A 85 6.64 -2.41 -15.64
N GLU A 86 7.94 -2.64 -15.80
CA GLU A 86 8.71 -2.05 -16.91
C GLU A 86 8.33 -2.60 -18.29
N ARG A 87 8.03 -3.90 -18.36
CA ARG A 87 7.82 -4.59 -19.64
C ARG A 87 6.45 -4.37 -20.25
N GLN A 88 5.44 -4.11 -19.43
CA GLN A 88 4.07 -4.03 -19.89
C GLN A 88 3.60 -2.59 -19.95
N ALA A 89 2.89 -2.21 -21.02
CA ALA A 89 2.32 -0.87 -21.13
C ALA A 89 1.19 -0.64 -20.09
N ALA A 90 0.44 -1.68 -19.76
CA ALA A 90 -0.60 -1.64 -18.74
C ALA A 90 -0.03 -1.78 -17.32
N LEU A 91 -0.75 -1.23 -16.34
CA LEU A 91 -0.46 -1.42 -14.92
C LEU A 91 -0.51 -2.90 -14.56
N GLN A 92 0.51 -3.38 -13.85
CA GLN A 92 0.56 -4.77 -13.43
C GLN A 92 -0.09 -4.96 -12.06
N PRO A 93 -0.70 -6.13 -11.81
CA PRO A 93 -1.22 -6.43 -10.48
C PRO A 93 -0.05 -6.55 -9.50
N LEU A 94 -0.18 -5.88 -8.35
CA LEU A 94 0.74 -6.07 -7.23
C LEU A 94 0.19 -7.14 -6.27
N PRO A 95 1.06 -7.78 -5.48
CA PRO A 95 0.62 -8.73 -4.46
C PRO A 95 -0.44 -8.13 -3.51
N LYS A 96 -1.31 -8.98 -2.98
CA LYS A 96 -2.27 -8.57 -1.95
C LYS A 96 -1.53 -7.97 -0.76
N ASN A 97 -2.08 -6.90 -0.17
CA ASN A 97 -1.50 -6.18 0.97
C ASN A 97 -0.06 -5.70 0.71
N PHE A 98 0.31 -5.40 -0.55
CA PHE A 98 1.68 -5.06 -0.97
C PHE A 98 2.36 -4.03 -0.07
N LEU A 99 1.72 -2.86 0.18
CA LEU A 99 2.31 -1.80 1.00
C LEU A 99 2.57 -2.25 2.45
N LEU A 100 1.68 -3.09 2.99
CA LEU A 100 1.79 -3.58 4.36
C LEU A 100 2.93 -4.60 4.48
N ARG A 101 2.97 -5.57 3.55
CA ARG A 101 4.07 -6.55 3.44
C ARG A 101 5.41 -5.86 3.19
N LEU A 102 5.44 -4.79 2.39
CA LEU A 102 6.63 -3.97 2.16
C LEU A 102 7.06 -3.23 3.43
N ARG A 103 6.13 -2.66 4.19
CA ARG A 103 6.44 -2.03 5.48
C ARG A 103 7.08 -3.03 6.43
N PHE A 104 6.54 -4.25 6.52
CA PHE A 104 7.13 -5.31 7.35
C PHE A 104 8.53 -5.68 6.91
N PHE A 105 8.77 -5.75 5.60
CA PHE A 105 10.11 -6.02 5.06
C PHE A 105 11.09 -4.90 5.44
N ILE A 106 10.71 -3.63 5.27
CA ILE A 106 11.54 -2.47 5.62
C ILE A 106 11.89 -2.46 7.11
N GLU A 107 10.94 -2.76 7.99
CA GLU A 107 11.16 -2.76 9.44
C GLU A 107 12.04 -3.91 9.93
N ALA A 108 12.05 -5.04 9.20
CA ALA A 108 12.88 -6.20 9.51
C ALA A 108 14.30 -6.11 8.91
N SER A 109 14.50 -5.27 7.89
CA SER A 109 15.78 -5.13 7.19
C SER A 109 16.78 -4.21 7.91
N PRO A 110 18.10 -4.45 7.78
CA PRO A 110 19.14 -3.51 8.19
C PRO A 110 19.17 -2.26 7.28
N ASP A 111 19.81 -1.18 7.75
CA ASP A 111 19.75 0.13 7.09
C ASP A 111 20.36 0.16 5.67
N ASP A 112 21.37 -0.66 5.40
CA ASP A 112 21.94 -0.80 4.06
C ASP A 112 20.97 -1.47 3.08
N GLU A 113 20.21 -2.46 3.55
CA GLU A 113 19.16 -3.11 2.76
C GLU A 113 17.94 -2.20 2.58
N LYS A 114 17.54 -1.43 3.60
CA LYS A 114 16.46 -0.43 3.48
C LYS A 114 16.72 0.59 2.36
N LYS A 115 17.98 0.99 2.15
CA LYS A 115 18.35 1.87 1.03
C LYS A 115 18.11 1.22 -0.33
N LYS A 116 18.44 -0.07 -0.46
CA LYS A 116 18.17 -0.84 -1.69
C LYS A 116 16.67 -0.97 -1.93
N ILE A 117 15.92 -1.38 -0.90
CA ILE A 117 14.46 -1.49 -0.95
C ILE A 117 13.82 -0.17 -1.37
N SER A 118 14.23 0.94 -0.75
CA SER A 118 13.72 2.28 -1.06
C SER A 118 14.01 2.69 -2.50
N SER A 119 15.18 2.34 -3.05
CA SER A 119 15.51 2.62 -4.44
C SER A 119 14.59 1.85 -5.39
N VAL A 120 14.46 0.54 -5.21
CA VAL A 120 13.62 -0.31 -6.08
C VAL A 120 12.15 0.09 -5.98
N PHE A 121 11.66 0.36 -4.76
CA PHE A 121 10.30 0.84 -4.54
C PHE A 121 10.04 2.18 -5.24
N ARG A 122 10.95 3.14 -5.13
CA ARG A 122 10.83 4.43 -5.82
C ARG A 122 10.76 4.23 -7.33
N ASP A 123 11.62 3.38 -7.89
CA ASP A 123 11.64 3.13 -9.33
C ASP A 123 10.32 2.46 -9.79
N LEU A 124 9.81 1.50 -9.01
CA LEU A 124 8.50 0.87 -9.25
C LEU A 124 7.37 1.92 -9.20
N MET A 125 7.33 2.76 -8.18
CA MET A 125 6.30 3.80 -8.03
C MET A 125 6.36 4.83 -9.16
N CYS A 126 7.55 5.23 -9.61
CA CYS A 126 7.70 6.12 -10.77
C CYS A 126 7.07 5.52 -12.02
N ARG A 127 7.34 4.23 -12.32
CA ARG A 127 6.76 3.54 -13.48
C ARG A 127 5.24 3.43 -13.39
N ARG A 128 4.72 3.10 -12.22
CA ARG A 128 3.28 3.03 -11.99
C ARG A 128 2.62 4.40 -12.12
N LEU A 129 3.23 5.45 -11.55
CA LEU A 129 2.74 6.82 -11.65
C LEU A 129 2.63 7.29 -13.10
N GLU A 130 3.64 7.04 -13.94
CA GLU A 130 3.56 7.34 -15.38
C GLU A 130 2.33 6.71 -16.04
N LYS A 131 2.02 5.45 -15.69
CA LYS A 131 0.87 4.72 -16.24
C LYS A 131 -0.45 5.25 -15.68
N VAL A 132 -0.52 5.58 -14.39
CA VAL A 132 -1.69 6.20 -13.76
C VAL A 132 -2.01 7.54 -14.42
N VAL A 133 -1.01 8.39 -14.67
CA VAL A 133 -1.19 9.68 -15.37
C VAL A 133 -1.66 9.46 -16.81
N LYS A 134 -1.02 8.54 -17.55
CA LYS A 134 -1.44 8.18 -18.92
C LYS A 134 -2.88 7.66 -18.97
N ALA A 135 -3.28 6.86 -17.97
CA ALA A 135 -4.65 6.39 -17.84
C ALA A 135 -5.63 7.53 -17.56
N ALA A 136 -5.28 8.48 -16.69
CA ALA A 136 -6.11 9.64 -16.36
C ALA A 136 -6.37 10.53 -17.58
N LEU A 137 -5.35 10.74 -18.43
CA LEU A 137 -5.47 11.46 -19.71
C LEU A 137 -6.48 10.81 -20.67
N ARG A 138 -6.72 9.50 -20.55
CA ARG A 138 -7.60 8.71 -21.41
C ARG A 138 -8.89 8.26 -20.70
N ALA A 139 -9.22 8.86 -19.56
CA ALA A 139 -10.31 8.41 -18.69
C ALA A 139 -11.68 8.31 -19.40
N ARG A 140 -11.96 9.19 -20.38
CA ARG A 140 -13.21 9.14 -21.18
C ARG A 140 -13.34 7.91 -22.07
N GLN A 141 -12.22 7.25 -22.39
CA GLN A 141 -12.13 6.18 -23.40
C GLN A 141 -11.97 4.79 -22.78
N ASN A 142 -11.64 4.68 -21.49
CA ASN A 142 -11.35 3.38 -20.87
C ASN A 142 -11.84 3.29 -19.42
N MET A 143 -13.05 2.74 -19.25
CA MET A 143 -13.65 2.49 -17.93
C MET A 143 -12.96 1.38 -17.13
N LYS A 144 -12.13 0.53 -17.74
CA LYS A 144 -11.40 -0.57 -17.06
C LYS A 144 -9.98 -0.19 -16.61
N ALA A 145 -9.58 1.06 -16.74
CA ALA A 145 -8.19 1.48 -16.50
C ALA A 145 -7.70 1.30 -15.05
N THR A 146 -8.59 1.06 -14.08
CA THR A 146 -8.29 1.07 -12.64
C THR A 146 -8.14 -0.31 -12.00
N GLU A 147 -8.28 -1.40 -12.75
CA GLU A 147 -8.31 -2.78 -12.21
C GLU A 147 -7.09 -3.12 -11.33
N ASN A 148 -5.89 -2.78 -11.83
CA ASN A 148 -4.61 -3.08 -11.16
C ASN A 148 -4.02 -1.91 -10.36
N MET A 149 -4.78 -0.83 -10.16
CA MET A 149 -4.33 0.30 -9.33
C MET A 149 -4.48 -0.04 -7.86
N LEU A 150 -3.51 0.38 -7.05
CA LEU A 150 -3.64 0.40 -5.60
C LEU A 150 -4.71 1.43 -5.17
N PRO A 151 -5.34 1.28 -3.99
CA PRO A 151 -6.38 2.19 -3.51
C PRO A 151 -5.96 3.67 -3.54
N GLU A 152 -4.74 3.98 -3.10
CA GLU A 152 -4.17 5.32 -3.11
C GLU A 152 -3.86 5.84 -4.53
N GLU A 153 -3.48 4.95 -5.45
CA GLU A 153 -3.31 5.30 -6.87
C GLU A 153 -4.67 5.63 -7.52
N LYS A 154 -5.75 4.95 -7.12
CA LYS A 154 -7.12 5.25 -7.60
C LYS A 154 -7.57 6.64 -7.17
N VAL A 155 -7.24 7.07 -5.95
CA VAL A 155 -7.50 8.43 -5.46
C VAL A 155 -6.79 9.46 -6.35
N LEU A 156 -5.51 9.24 -6.64
CA LEU A 156 -4.75 10.12 -7.53
C LEU A 156 -5.34 10.13 -8.95
N TYR A 157 -5.67 8.97 -9.49
CA TYR A 157 -6.31 8.83 -10.80
C TYR A 157 -7.62 9.62 -10.89
N SER A 158 -8.51 9.48 -9.89
CA SER A 158 -9.82 10.15 -9.92
C SER A 158 -9.68 11.67 -9.87
N GLU A 159 -8.78 12.18 -9.05
CA GLU A 159 -8.49 13.62 -8.95
C GLU A 159 -7.92 14.16 -10.27
N LEU A 160 -6.94 13.46 -10.86
CA LEU A 160 -6.36 13.86 -12.15
C LEU A 160 -7.42 13.84 -13.26
N ALA A 161 -8.17 12.74 -13.39
CA ALA A 161 -9.19 12.59 -14.41
C ALA A 161 -10.29 13.65 -14.28
N SER A 162 -10.73 13.95 -13.05
CA SER A 162 -11.71 15.01 -12.79
C SER A 162 -11.20 16.38 -13.24
N ASN A 163 -9.99 16.77 -12.82
CA ASN A 163 -9.41 18.07 -13.16
C ASN A 163 -9.18 18.22 -14.68
N ILE A 164 -8.70 17.17 -15.35
CA ILE A 164 -8.51 17.17 -16.81
C ILE A 164 -9.86 17.34 -17.52
N ASN A 165 -10.88 16.61 -17.08
CA ASN A 165 -12.20 16.66 -17.69
C ASN A 165 -12.91 18.00 -17.49
N GLU A 166 -12.78 18.60 -16.31
CA GLU A 166 -13.31 19.91 -16.00
C GLU A 166 -12.66 20.97 -16.88
N TRP A 167 -11.33 20.96 -16.96
CA TRP A 167 -10.57 21.88 -17.82
C TRP A 167 -10.97 21.76 -19.30
N LEU A 168 -11.05 20.53 -19.83
CA LEU A 168 -11.50 20.29 -21.21
C LEU A 168 -12.94 20.78 -21.43
N SER A 169 -13.84 20.58 -20.46
CA SER A 169 -15.23 21.04 -20.55
C SER A 169 -15.30 22.56 -20.65
N VAL A 170 -14.49 23.29 -19.89
CA VAL A 170 -14.41 24.76 -19.96
C VAL A 170 -13.94 25.21 -21.34
N LEU A 171 -12.92 24.56 -21.90
CA LEU A 171 -12.42 24.88 -23.24
C LEU A 171 -13.45 24.58 -24.34
N HIS A 172 -14.11 23.43 -24.29
CA HIS A 172 -15.14 23.05 -25.25
C HIS A 172 -16.29 24.06 -25.26
N LYS A 173 -16.76 24.47 -24.07
CA LYS A 173 -17.78 25.52 -23.92
C LYS A 173 -17.32 26.86 -24.49
N PHE A 174 -16.07 27.26 -24.23
CA PHE A 174 -15.54 28.51 -24.75
C PHE A 174 -15.43 28.51 -26.28
N LEU A 175 -15.07 27.36 -26.88
CA LEU A 175 -14.90 27.21 -28.32
C LEU A 175 -16.20 26.86 -29.08
N ASN A 176 -17.33 26.65 -28.38
CA ASN A 176 -18.59 26.14 -28.94
C ASN A 176 -18.41 24.81 -29.71
N ILE A 177 -17.58 23.92 -29.18
CA ILE A 177 -17.36 22.57 -29.73
C ILE A 177 -18.11 21.60 -28.80
N GLU A 178 -19.08 20.86 -29.35
CA GLU A 178 -19.81 19.79 -28.63
C GLU A 178 -18.89 18.63 -28.24
#